data_AF-A0AAV4U9P4-F1
#
_entry.id   AF-A0AAV4U9P4-F1
#
_cell.length_a   1.000
_cell.length_b   1.000
_cell.length_c   1.000
_cell.angle_alpha   90.00
_cell.angle_beta   90.00
_cell.angle_gamma   90.00
#
_symmetry.space_group_name_H-M   'P 1'
#
loop_
_entity.id
_entity.type
_entity.pdbx_description
1 polymer ?
#
loop_
_entity_poly.entity_id
_entity_poly.type
_entity_poly.pdbx_seq_one_letter_code
_entity_poly.pdbx_strand_id
1 'polypeptide(L)'
;MRDTAASKNLLYRRLRCLANYETANRNLEKARAKNKEVHLAETAQQEACDRFEAISKQARQELQDFRIRRVAAFRKNLVELAELEIKHAKAQMQLLSNCLLSLKEENSL
;
A
#
# COMPACT_ATOMS: atom_id res chain seq x y z
N MET A 1 7.95 0.10 2.40
CA MET A 1 7.35 1.14 3.29
C MET A 1 6.82 2.35 2.53
N ARG A 2 7.50 2.85 1.48
CA ARG A 2 7.07 4.01 0.69
C ARG A 2 5.67 3.87 0.07
N ASP A 3 5.37 2.70 -0.50
CA ASP A 3 4.06 2.47 -1.15
C ASP A 3 2.90 2.45 -0.14
N THR A 4 3.11 1.90 1.06
CA THR A 4 2.11 1.94 2.14
C THR A 4 1.79 3.38 2.55
N ALA A 5 2.81 4.23 2.66
CA ALA A 5 2.62 5.64 2.97
C ALA A 5 1.88 6.37 1.84
N ALA A 6 2.19 6.06 0.58
CA ALA A 6 1.49 6.62 -0.58
C ALA A 6 0.01 6.23 -0.59
N SER A 7 -0.33 4.95 -0.36
CA SER A 7 -1.73 4.49 -0.25
C SER A 7 -2.47 5.16 0.90
N LYS A 8 -1.82 5.34 2.07
CA LYS A 8 -2.40 6.07 3.21
C LYS A 8 -2.67 7.54 2.84
N ASN A 9 -1.73 8.22 2.20
CA ASN A 9 -1.91 9.60 1.76
C ASN A 9 -3.03 9.76 0.73
N LEU A 10 -3.19 8.80 -0.18
CA LEU A 10 -4.29 8.78 -1.14
C LEU A 10 -5.66 8.69 -0.45
N LEU A 11 -5.78 7.83 0.58
CA LEU A 11 -7.01 7.72 1.38
C LEU A 11 -7.32 9.02 2.13
N TYR A 12 -6.31 9.70 2.69
CA TYR A 12 -6.51 11.02 3.32
C TYR A 12 -6.99 12.07 2.34
N ARG A 13 -6.40 12.14 1.15
CA ARG A 13 -6.85 13.07 0.10
C ARG A 13 -8.30 12.78 -0.30
N ARG A 14 -8.66 11.51 -0.45
CA ARG A 14 -10.04 11.09 -0.73
C ARG A 14 -11.01 11.52 0.38
N LEU A 15 -10.63 11.31 1.64
CA LEU A 15 -11.44 11.72 2.80
C LEU A 15 -11.68 13.24 2.81
N ARG A 16 -10.66 14.03 2.47
CA ARG A 16 -10.81 15.49 2.36
C ARG A 16 -11.75 15.90 1.22
N CYS A 17 -11.67 15.25 0.07
CA CYS A 17 -12.61 15.49 -1.03
C CYS A 17 -14.06 15.13 -0.64
N LEU A 18 -14.27 14.05 0.10
CA LEU A 18 -15.59 13.68 0.61
C LEU A 18 -16.15 14.75 1.56
N ALA A 19 -15.36 15.19 2.54
CA ALA A 19 -15.78 16.24 3.46
C ALA A 19 -16.12 17.56 2.75
N ASN A 20 -15.37 17.91 1.70
CA ASN A 20 -15.68 19.07 0.85
C ASN A 20 -17.01 18.87 0.11
N TYR A 21 -17.25 17.69 -0.46
CA TYR A 21 -18.48 17.35 -1.15
C TYR A 21 -19.71 17.40 -0.22
N GLU A 22 -19.61 16.79 0.97
CA GLU A 22 -20.67 16.85 1.98
C GLU A 22 -20.97 18.29 2.43
N THR A 23 -19.93 19.12 2.55
CA THR A 23 -20.08 20.54 2.88
C THR A 23 -20.76 21.31 1.75
N ALA A 24 -20.40 21.04 0.49
CA ALA A 24 -21.05 21.65 -0.67
C ALA A 24 -22.54 21.23 -0.77
N ASN A 25 -22.86 19.96 -0.50
CA ASN A 25 -24.25 19.48 -0.42
C ASN A 25 -25.05 20.27 0.64
N ARG A 26 -24.53 20.40 1.86
CA ARG A 26 -25.19 21.18 2.93
C ARG A 26 -25.38 22.65 2.55
N ASN A 27 -24.43 23.24 1.83
CA ASN A 27 -24.53 24.62 1.38
C ASN A 27 -25.59 24.78 0.28
N LEU A 28 -25.68 23.83 -0.64
CA LEU A 28 -26.73 23.78 -1.66
C LEU A 28 -28.13 23.66 -1.04
N GLU A 29 -28.30 22.80 -0.03
CA GLU A 29 -29.56 22.69 0.71
C GLU A 29 -29.97 24.03 1.35
N LYS A 30 -29.02 24.74 1.96
CA LYS A 30 -29.25 26.08 2.54
C LYS A 30 -29.61 27.11 1.47
N ALA A 31 -28.93 27.10 0.32
CA ALA A 31 -29.21 28.00 -0.80
C ALA A 31 -30.63 27.77 -1.36
N ARG A 32 -31.02 26.51 -1.52
CA ARG A 32 -32.38 26.10 -1.93
C ARG A 32 -33.43 26.54 -0.93
N ALA A 33 -33.20 26.32 0.36
CA ALA A 33 -34.13 26.72 1.42
C ALA A 33 -34.35 28.24 1.48
N LYS A 34 -33.33 29.04 1.17
CA LYS A 34 -33.40 30.52 1.14
C LYS A 34 -33.78 31.09 -0.23
N ASN A 35 -33.90 30.23 -1.25
CA ASN A 35 -34.09 30.59 -2.66
C ASN A 35 -33.10 31.68 -3.14
N LYS A 36 -31.84 31.57 -2.71
CA LYS A 36 -30.78 32.55 -2.98
C LYS A 36 -29.51 31.84 -3.42
N GLU A 37 -28.88 32.33 -4.50
CA GLU A 37 -27.59 31.84 -5.02
C GLU A 37 -27.59 30.34 -5.36
N VAL A 38 -28.76 29.77 -5.69
CA VAL A 38 -28.93 28.33 -5.94
C VAL A 38 -27.99 27.82 -7.03
N HIS A 39 -27.95 28.48 -8.19
CA HIS A 39 -27.08 28.08 -9.30
C HIS A 39 -25.60 28.09 -8.95
N LEU A 40 -25.13 29.07 -8.15
CA LEU A 40 -23.74 29.11 -7.70
C LEU A 40 -23.42 27.91 -6.80
N ALA A 41 -24.33 27.59 -5.88
CA ALA A 41 -24.18 26.44 -4.98
C ALA A 41 -24.27 25.10 -5.73
N GLU A 42 -25.08 25.00 -6.78
CA GLU A 42 -25.16 23.81 -7.65
C GLU A 42 -23.85 23.57 -8.39
N THR A 43 -23.27 24.60 -9.00
CA THR A 43 -21.96 24.49 -9.66
C THR A 43 -20.87 24.07 -8.68
N ALA A 44 -20.82 24.69 -7.49
CA ALA A 44 -19.84 24.34 -6.46
C ALA A 44 -19.99 22.89 -5.96
N GLN A 45 -21.23 22.41 -5.84
CA GLN A 45 -21.53 21.04 -5.45
C GLN A 45 -21.13 20.04 -6.55
N GLN A 46 -21.41 20.35 -7.81
CA GLN A 46 -21.02 19.51 -8.94
C GLN A 46 -19.50 19.38 -9.03
N GLU A 47 -18.76 20.49 -8.93
CA GLU A 47 -17.29 20.47 -8.94
C GLU A 47 -16.72 19.63 -7.79
N ALA A 48 -17.33 19.72 -6.60
CA ALA A 48 -16.90 18.91 -5.45
C ALA A 48 -17.21 17.42 -5.65
N CYS A 49 -18.35 17.10 -6.28
CA CYS A 49 -18.76 15.75 -6.67
C CYS A 49 -17.75 15.15 -7.64
N ASP A 50 -17.46 15.84 -8.74
CA ASP A 50 -16.55 15.37 -9.80
C ASP A 50 -15.16 15.09 -9.24
N ARG A 51 -14.65 15.99 -8.37
CA ARG A 51 -13.36 15.80 -7.70
C ARG A 51 -13.36 14.58 -6.79
N PHE A 52 -14.43 14.36 -6.03
CA PHE A 52 -14.55 13.20 -5.14
C PHE A 52 -14.68 11.88 -5.92
N GLU A 53 -15.42 11.88 -7.02
CA GLU A 53 -15.56 10.71 -7.89
C GLU A 53 -14.26 10.35 -8.59
N ALA A 54 -13.55 11.34 -9.14
CA ALA A 54 -12.25 11.15 -9.79
C ALA A 54 -11.23 10.53 -8.84
N ILE A 55 -11.07 11.08 -7.63
CA ILE A 55 -10.14 10.51 -6.65
C ILE A 55 -10.61 9.15 -6.12
N SER A 56 -11.91 8.92 -6.01
CA SER A 56 -12.45 7.61 -5.61
C SER A 56 -12.19 6.54 -6.65
N LYS A 57 -12.32 6.87 -7.94
CA LYS A 57 -11.98 5.96 -9.05
C LYS A 57 -10.50 5.60 -9.01
N GLN A 58 -9.63 6.60 -8.89
CA GLN A 58 -8.19 6.39 -8.80
C GLN A 58 -7.82 5.56 -7.56
N ALA A 59 -8.40 5.86 -6.39
CA ALA A 59 -8.13 5.14 -5.15
C ALA A 59 -8.50 3.65 -5.24
N ARG A 60 -9.62 3.30 -5.87
CA ARG A 60 -10.01 1.89 -6.06
C ARG A 60 -8.96 1.12 -6.86
N GLN A 61 -8.48 1.69 -7.95
CA GLN A 61 -7.48 1.06 -8.81
C GLN A 61 -6.13 0.93 -8.07
N GLU A 62 -5.62 2.03 -7.52
CA GLU A 62 -4.30 2.08 -6.86
C GLU A 62 -4.21 1.14 -5.65
N LEU A 63 -5.30 1.00 -4.87
CA LEU A 63 -5.32 0.10 -3.71
C LEU A 63 -5.33 -1.37 -4.13
N GLN A 64 -6.02 -1.70 -5.22
CA GLN A 64 -6.01 -3.05 -5.80
C GLN A 64 -4.60 -3.40 -6.29
N ASP A 65 -3.98 -2.49 -7.04
CA ASP A 65 -2.63 -2.69 -7.57
C ASP A 65 -1.58 -2.76 -6.45
N PHE A 66 -1.73 -1.94 -5.41
CA PHE A 66 -0.90 -2.02 -4.21
C PHE A 66 -1.01 -3.39 -3.53
N ARG A 67 -2.22 -3.94 -3.37
CA ARG A 67 -2.42 -5.28 -2.80
C ARG A 67 -1.69 -6.34 -3.60
N ILE A 68 -1.84 -6.33 -4.93
CA ILE A 68 -1.20 -7.30 -5.83
C ILE A 68 0.33 -7.22 -5.69
N ARG A 69 0.90 -6.01 -5.80
CA ARG A 69 2.35 -5.80 -5.66
C ARG A 69 2.88 -6.22 -4.30
N ARG A 70 2.13 -5.96 -3.24
CA ARG A 70 2.51 -6.32 -1.87
C ARG A 70 2.58 -7.84 -1.68
N VAL A 71 1.60 -8.59 -2.16
CA VAL A 71 1.61 -10.07 -2.07
C VAL A 71 2.77 -10.64 -2.87
N ALA A 72 2.99 -10.16 -4.09
CA ALA A 72 4.11 -10.60 -4.93
C ALA A 72 5.47 -10.35 -4.26
N ALA A 73 5.65 -9.18 -3.65
CA ALA A 73 6.89 -8.84 -2.92
C ALA A 73 7.11 -9.75 -1.71
N PHE A 74 6.08 -10.02 -0.90
CA PHE A 74 6.21 -10.96 0.23
C PHE A 74 6.59 -12.36 -0.23
N ARG A 75 5.91 -12.88 -1.26
CA ARG A 75 6.23 -14.19 -1.81
C ARG A 75 7.68 -14.25 -2.28
N LYS A 76 8.12 -13.26 -3.06
CA LYS A 76 9.51 -13.18 -3.55
C LYS A 76 10.50 -13.18 -2.38
N ASN A 77 10.31 -12.30 -1.41
CA ASN A 77 11.23 -12.15 -0.28
C ASN A 77 11.32 -13.42 0.58
N LEU A 78 10.20 -14.13 0.79
CA LEU A 78 10.19 -15.39 1.56
C LEU A 78 10.92 -16.51 0.81
N VAL A 79 10.74 -16.59 -0.51
CA VAL A 79 11.46 -17.57 -1.34
C VAL A 79 12.96 -17.28 -1.31
N GLU A 80 13.36 -16.03 -1.56
CA GLU A 80 14.77 -15.61 -1.53
C GLU A 80 15.42 -15.86 -0.17
N LEU A 81 14.69 -15.61 0.93
CA LEU A 81 15.17 -15.89 2.28
C LEU A 81 15.39 -17.40 2.49
N ALA A 82 14.42 -18.23 2.13
CA ALA A 82 14.53 -19.68 2.28
C ALA A 82 15.68 -20.27 1.45
N GLU A 83 15.85 -19.79 0.20
CA GLU A 83 16.96 -20.19 -0.65
C GLU A 83 18.32 -19.82 -0.04
N LEU A 84 18.41 -18.62 0.54
CA LEU A 84 19.61 -18.15 1.22
C LEU A 84 19.92 -18.98 2.47
N GLU A 85 18.91 -19.29 3.28
CA GLU A 85 19.05 -20.13 4.47
C GLU A 85 19.51 -21.54 4.12
N ILE A 86 18.95 -22.15 3.06
CA ILE A 86 19.40 -23.46 2.57
C ILE A 86 20.86 -23.41 2.14
N LYS A 87 21.27 -22.35 1.42
CA LYS A 87 22.66 -22.18 0.98
C LYS A 87 23.60 -22.05 2.18
N HIS A 88 23.23 -21.27 3.19
CA HIS A 88 24.00 -21.12 4.42
C HIS A 88 24.11 -22.43 5.20
N ALA A 89 23.01 -23.16 5.38
CA ALA A 89 23.01 -24.45 6.07
C ALA A 89 23.92 -25.47 5.38
N LYS A 90 23.89 -25.54 4.04
CA LYS A 90 24.80 -26.40 3.27
C LYS A 90 26.26 -26.02 3.44
N ALA A 91 26.58 -24.73 3.43
CA ALA A 91 27.95 -24.25 3.63
C ALA A 91 28.45 -24.55 5.06
N GLN A 92 27.60 -24.36 6.07
CA GLN A 92 27.90 -24.70 7.47
C GLN A 92 28.13 -26.21 7.64
N MET A 93 27.29 -27.04 7.05
CA MET A 93 27.45 -28.50 7.08
C MET A 93 28.78 -28.93 6.44
N GLN A 94 29.14 -28.32 5.31
CA GLN A 94 30.42 -28.62 4.65
C GLN A 94 31.62 -28.21 5.51
N LEU A 95 31.57 -27.04 6.14
CA LEU A 95 32.62 -26.59 7.07
C LEU A 95 32.78 -27.55 8.25
N LEU A 96 31.67 -27.93 8.89
CA LEU A 96 31.69 -28.87 10.02
C LEU A 96 32.21 -30.24 9.60
N SER A 97 31.82 -30.74 8.43
CA SER A 97 32.33 -32.00 7.89
C SER A 97 33.83 -31.95 7.67
N ASN A 98 34.35 -30.85 7.13
CA ASN A 98 35.80 -30.67 6.93
C ASN A 98 36.54 -30.63 8.26
N CYS A 99 36.04 -29.90 9.26
CA CYS A 99 36.64 -29.88 10.61
C CYS A 99 36.67 -31.27 11.25
N LEU A 100 35.59 -32.04 11.13
CA LEU A 100 35.54 -33.41 11.65
C LEU A 100 36.53 -34.35 10.95
N LEU A 101 36.74 -34.18 9.65
CA LEU A 101 37.74 -34.96 8.91
C LEU A 101 39.15 -34.64 9.39
N SER A 102 39.52 -33.35 9.50
CA SER A 102 40.84 -32.96 10.01
C SER A 102 41.12 -33.47 11.43
N LEU A 103 40.12 -33.41 12.33
CA LEU A 103 40.27 -33.94 13.69
C LEU A 103 40.42 -35.47 13.73
N LYS A 104 39.80 -36.19 12.78
CA LYS A 104 39.97 -37.64 12.67
C LYS A 104 41.36 -37.99 12.15
N GLU A 105 41.86 -37.26 11.16
CA GLU A 105 43.20 -37.44 10.61
C GLU A 105 44.28 -37.20 11.69
N GLU A 106 44.14 -36.13 12.49
CA GLU A 106 45.06 -35.84 13.61
C GLU A 106 45.07 -36.93 14.69
N ASN A 107 43.91 -37.52 15.03
CA ASN A 107 43.82 -38.60 16.02
C ASN A 107 44.28 -39.98 15.49
N SER A 108 44.53 -40.10 14.17
CA SER A 108 44.96 -41.35 13.53
C SER A 108 46.50 -41.43 13.38
N LEU A 109 47.22 -40.38 13.77
CA LEU A 109 48.68 -40.26 13.81
C LEU A 109 49.20 -40.45 15.24
#